data_AF-A0A109BEX3-F1
#
_entry.id   AF-A0A109BEX3-F1
#
_cell.length_a   1.000
_cell.length_b   1.000
_cell.length_c   1.000
_cell.angle_alpha   90.00
_cell.angle_beta   90.00
_cell.angle_gamma   90.00
#
_symmetry.space_group_name_H-M   'P 1'
#
loop_
_entity.id
_entity.type
_entity.pdbx_description
1 polymer ?
#
loop_
_entity_poly.entity_id
_entity_poly.type
_entity_poly.pdbx_seq_one_letter_code
_entity_poly.pdbx_strand_id
1 'polypeptide(L)'
;MNSIYLFGIASQRNTWLSVRQETITSNIAHANTPGYRARDVQPFAEVLQAVRPDLAASDPGHLRDTSTYGGGDAVTNEAAWHTTESGNSVSIERELVKSGEVNAAFSLNNGVIKAFHRMLLTSTKV
;
A
#
# COMPACT_ATOMS: atom_id res chain seq x y z
N MET A 1 -15.71 -16.12 6.12
CA MET A 1 -15.00 -14.82 6.24
C MET A 1 -16.05 -13.74 6.44
N ASN A 2 -15.94 -12.92 7.50
CA ASN A 2 -16.96 -11.94 7.87
C ASN A 2 -16.92 -10.77 6.86
N SER A 3 -18.02 -10.43 6.18
CA SER A 3 -18.03 -9.39 5.10
C SER A 3 -17.48 -8.04 5.57
N ILE A 4 -17.67 -7.73 6.85
CA ILE A 4 -17.14 -6.54 7.53
C ILE A 4 -15.60 -6.48 7.46
N TYR A 5 -14.93 -7.63 7.55
CA TYR A 5 -13.47 -7.74 7.49
C TYR A 5 -12.93 -7.42 6.09
N LEU A 6 -13.61 -7.86 5.03
CA LEU A 6 -13.20 -7.56 3.66
C LEU A 6 -13.29 -6.07 3.35
N PHE A 7 -14.38 -5.40 3.75
CA PHE A 7 -14.52 -3.96 3.57
C PHE A 7 -13.43 -3.19 4.32
N GLY A 8 -13.06 -3.66 5.52
CA GLY A 8 -11.91 -3.13 6.27
C GLY A 8 -10.61 -3.23 5.50
N ILE A 9 -10.25 -4.41 4.99
CA ILE A 9 -9.03 -4.60 4.17
C ILE A 9 -9.08 -3.74 2.89
N ALA A 10 -10.23 -3.69 2.23
CA ALA A 10 -10.37 -2.91 1.00
C ALA A 10 -10.21 -1.41 1.25
N SER A 11 -10.72 -0.91 2.38
CA SER A 11 -10.51 0.47 2.83
C SER A 11 -9.03 0.74 3.12
N GLN A 12 -8.36 -0.17 3.84
CA GLN A 12 -6.91 -0.05 4.11
C GLN A 12 -6.08 -0.06 2.83
N ARG A 13 -6.43 -0.92 1.87
CA ARG A 13 -5.77 -0.95 0.55
C ARG A 13 -5.96 0.34 -0.23
N ASN A 14 -7.12 1.00 -0.13
CA ASN A 14 -7.34 2.31 -0.73
C ASN A 14 -6.43 3.37 -0.09
N THR A 15 -6.28 3.39 1.23
CA THR A 15 -5.34 4.29 1.91
C THR A 15 -3.91 4.07 1.43
N TRP A 16 -3.46 2.81 1.38
CA TRP A 16 -2.14 2.45 0.86
C TRP A 16 -1.92 2.91 -0.59
N LEU A 17 -2.92 2.70 -1.47
CA LEU A 17 -2.85 3.16 -2.86
C LEU A 17 -2.76 4.69 -2.97
N SER A 18 -3.43 5.43 -2.10
CA SER A 18 -3.35 6.90 -2.05
C SER A 18 -1.93 7.36 -1.68
N VAL A 19 -1.32 6.73 -0.67
CA VAL A 19 0.07 7.05 -0.27
C VAL A 19 1.06 6.72 -1.37
N ARG A 20 0.85 5.61 -2.09
CA ARG A 20 1.65 5.27 -3.27
C ARG A 20 1.52 6.32 -4.38
N GLN A 21 0.30 6.76 -4.67
CA GLN A 21 0.05 7.80 -5.66
C GLN A 21 0.74 9.12 -5.28
N GLU A 22 0.67 9.51 -4.02
CA GLU A 22 1.34 10.69 -3.49
C GLU A 22 2.87 10.58 -3.66
N THR A 23 3.43 9.42 -3.33
CA THR A 23 4.87 9.14 -3.49
C THR A 23 5.32 9.25 -4.94
N ILE A 24 4.58 8.65 -5.87
CA ILE A 24 4.84 8.74 -7.32
C ILE A 24 4.76 10.20 -7.79
N THR A 25 3.74 10.92 -7.36
CA THR A 25 3.55 12.33 -7.71
C THR A 25 4.71 13.18 -7.19
N SER A 26 5.18 12.90 -5.98
CA SER A 26 6.36 13.54 -5.38
C SER A 26 7.63 13.23 -6.17
N ASN A 27 7.84 11.99 -6.61
CA ASN A 27 8.97 11.64 -7.47
C ASN A 27 8.94 12.45 -8.79
N ILE A 28 7.77 12.51 -9.45
CA ILE A 28 7.59 13.26 -10.70
C ILE A 28 7.89 14.75 -10.49
N ALA A 29 7.41 15.35 -9.39
CA ALA A 29 7.68 16.75 -9.06
C ALA A 29 9.18 17.04 -8.87
N HIS A 30 9.95 16.05 -8.37
CA HIS A 30 11.40 16.15 -8.15
C HIS A 30 12.23 15.54 -9.30
N ALA A 31 11.63 15.25 -10.46
CA ALA A 31 12.33 14.63 -11.59
C ALA A 31 13.51 15.47 -12.13
N ASN A 32 13.51 16.78 -11.91
CA ASN A 32 14.60 17.68 -12.29
C ASN A 32 15.42 18.19 -11.10
N THR A 33 15.26 17.60 -9.92
CA THR A 33 16.01 17.98 -8.71
C THR A 33 17.34 17.22 -8.65
N PRO A 34 18.50 17.91 -8.70
CA PRO A 34 19.80 17.24 -8.62
C PRO A 34 19.96 16.44 -7.33
N GLY A 35 20.50 15.22 -7.43
CA GLY A 35 20.74 14.34 -6.28
C GLY A 35 19.48 13.75 -5.62
N TYR A 36 18.29 13.93 -6.20
CA TYR A 36 17.06 13.33 -5.67
C TYR A 36 17.05 11.81 -5.83
N ARG A 37 16.47 11.12 -4.83
CA ARG A 37 16.32 9.66 -4.83
C ARG A 37 14.84 9.28 -4.88
N ALA A 38 14.48 8.49 -5.90
CA ALA A 38 13.13 7.98 -6.05
C ALA A 38 12.74 7.13 -4.84
N ARG A 39 11.49 7.28 -4.40
CA ARG A 39 10.91 6.54 -3.28
C ARG A 39 9.72 5.73 -3.77
N ASP A 40 9.42 4.61 -3.12
CA ASP A 40 8.18 3.87 -3.32
C ASP A 40 7.68 3.34 -1.97
N VAL A 41 6.41 2.98 -1.89
CA VAL A 41 5.84 2.41 -0.67
C VAL A 41 6.14 0.92 -0.57
N GLN A 42 6.25 0.43 0.65
CA GLN A 42 6.35 -1.00 0.91
C GLN A 42 5.16 -1.76 0.28
N PRO A 43 5.36 -2.99 -0.25
CA PRO A 43 4.27 -3.78 -0.82
C PRO A 43 3.12 -3.97 0.16
N PHE A 44 1.87 -3.80 -0.33
CA PHE A 44 0.67 -3.93 0.51
C PHE A 44 0.58 -5.29 1.25
N ALA A 45 1.10 -6.37 0.66
CA ALA A 45 1.11 -7.69 1.30
C ALA A 45 1.92 -7.71 2.60
N GLU A 46 3.03 -6.97 2.65
CA GLU A 46 3.88 -6.85 3.84
C GLU A 46 3.22 -5.96 4.88
N VAL A 47 2.61 -4.85 4.45
CA VAL A 47 1.80 -3.98 5.33
C VAL A 47 0.65 -4.75 5.96
N LEU A 48 -0.05 -5.59 5.19
CA LEU A 48 -1.13 -6.43 5.70
C LEU A 48 -0.63 -7.50 6.69
N GLN A 49 0.56 -8.06 6.46
CA GLN A 49 1.19 -9.00 7.39
C GLN A 49 1.64 -8.33 8.69
N ALA A 50 2.04 -7.07 8.66
CA ALA A 50 2.40 -6.32 9.86
C ALA A 50 1.18 -6.04 10.77
N VAL A 51 -0.05 -6.01 10.23
CA VAL A 51 -1.30 -5.85 11.01
C VAL A 51 -1.79 -7.18 11.60
N ARG A 52 -0.88 -8.10 11.98
CA ARG A 52 -1.28 -9.23 12.82
C ARG A 52 -1.56 -8.69 14.23
N PRO A 53 -2.76 -8.89 14.80
CA PRO A 53 -3.02 -8.48 16.17
C PRO A 53 -2.05 -9.20 17.10
N ASP A 54 -1.43 -8.44 18.00
CA ASP A 54 -0.65 -8.97 19.10
C ASP A 54 -1.56 -9.93 19.88
N LEU A 55 -1.20 -11.23 19.90
CA LEU A 55 -2.02 -12.23 20.56
C LEU A 55 -1.92 -11.98 22.06
N ALA A 56 -3.05 -11.75 22.72
CA ALA A 56 -3.08 -11.62 24.17
C ALA A 56 -2.54 -12.91 24.80
N ALA A 57 -1.35 -12.84 25.38
CA ALA A 57 -0.74 -13.94 26.11
C ALA A 57 -1.60 -14.26 27.34
N SER A 58 -1.97 -15.52 27.51
CA SER A 58 -2.70 -15.98 28.71
C SER A 58 -1.79 -16.11 29.93
N ASP A 59 -0.47 -16.18 29.73
CA ASP A 59 0.55 -16.29 30.77
C ASP A 59 1.79 -15.46 30.38
N PRO A 60 2.45 -14.73 31.32
CA PRO A 60 3.64 -13.92 31.03
C PRO A 60 4.82 -14.70 30.41
N GLY A 61 4.85 -16.03 30.53
CA GLY A 61 5.86 -16.91 29.91
C GLY A 61 5.52 -17.38 28.49
N HIS A 62 4.29 -17.19 28.02
CA HIS A 62 3.82 -17.77 26.75
C HIS A 62 3.45 -16.66 25.76
N LEU A 63 4.35 -16.49 24.78
CA LEU A 63 4.40 -15.49 23.70
C LEU A 63 5.23 -14.26 24.05
N ARG A 64 6.53 -14.36 23.75
CA ARG A 64 7.42 -13.20 23.65
C ARG A 64 8.02 -13.16 22.26
N ASP A 65 7.39 -12.40 21.38
CA ASP A 65 8.10 -11.62 20.37
C ASP A 65 7.34 -10.31 20.17
N THR A 66 7.81 -9.29 20.89
CA THR A 66 7.28 -7.93 20.83
C THR A 66 7.90 -7.22 19.64
N SER A 67 7.44 -7.51 18.43
CA SER A 67 7.73 -6.64 17.30
C SER A 67 6.72 -5.49 17.29
N THR A 68 6.94 -4.51 18.17
CA THR A 68 6.29 -3.20 18.09
C THR A 68 6.70 -2.55 16.78
N TYR A 69 5.85 -2.63 15.76
CA TYR A 69 5.93 -1.74 14.61
C TYR A 69 4.63 -0.95 14.51
N GLY A 70 4.71 0.29 14.98
CA GLY A 70 3.66 1.27 14.87
C GLY A 70 3.28 1.48 13.41
N GLY A 71 1.97 1.67 13.18
CA GLY A 71 1.42 1.99 11.87
C GLY A 71 2.09 3.24 11.30
N GLY A 72 3.04 3.03 10.40
CA GLY A 72 3.57 4.03 9.50
C GLY A 72 3.61 3.37 8.14
N ASP A 73 2.97 3.97 7.15
CA ASP A 73 3.17 3.60 5.75
C ASP A 73 4.68 3.71 5.46
N ALA A 74 5.36 2.57 5.46
CA ALA A 74 6.80 2.50 5.33
C ALA A 74 7.17 2.84 3.88
N VAL A 75 7.44 4.12 3.63
CA VAL A 75 8.04 4.57 2.38
C VAL A 75 9.49 4.06 2.36
N THR A 76 9.78 3.22 1.37
CA THR A 76 11.10 2.65 1.12
C THR A 76 11.81 3.44 0.02
N ASN A 77 13.15 3.46 0.06
CA ASN A 77 13.92 4.01 -1.05
C ASN A 77 13.97 2.97 -2.18
N GLU A 78 13.64 3.37 -3.40
CA GLU A 78 13.70 2.48 -4.56
C GLU A 78 15.17 2.25 -4.96
N ALA A 79 15.52 1.02 -5.31
CA ALA A 79 16.83 0.72 -5.87
C ALA A 79 16.97 1.42 -7.24
N ALA A 80 17.93 2.35 -7.35
CA ALA A 80 18.10 3.16 -8.53
C ALA A 80 18.47 2.29 -9.76
N TRP A 81 17.60 2.24 -10.76
CA TRP A 81 17.84 1.50 -12.01
C TRP A 81 18.83 2.22 -12.94
N HIS A 82 18.84 3.55 -12.91
CA HIS A 82 19.73 4.39 -13.69
C HIS A 82 19.93 5.72 -12.97
N THR A 83 21.17 6.17 -12.83
CA THR A 83 21.47 7.53 -12.35
C THR A 83 21.69 8.40 -13.58
N THR A 84 20.91 9.47 -13.72
CA THR A 84 21.15 10.50 -14.75
C THR A 84 22.50 11.20 -14.48
N GLU A 85 23.09 11.85 -15.50
CA GLU A 85 24.34 12.61 -15.34
C GLU A 85 24.28 13.68 -14.24
N SER A 86 23.07 14.13 -13.89
CA SER A 86 22.75 15.04 -12.78
C SER A 86 22.64 14.37 -11.40
N GLY A 87 22.84 13.06 -11.29
CA GLY A 87 22.76 12.31 -10.03
C GLY A 87 21.33 11.94 -9.60
N ASN A 88 20.30 12.21 -10.42
CA ASN A 88 18.92 11.85 -10.11
C ASN A 88 18.62 10.40 -10.51
N SER A 89 17.85 9.69 -9.69
CA SER A 89 17.41 8.31 -9.94
C SER A 89 15.96 8.20 -10.45
N VAL A 90 15.23 9.31 -10.52
CA VAL A 90 13.85 9.35 -11.03
C VAL A 90 13.86 9.23 -12.56
N SER A 91 13.00 8.36 -13.10
CA SER A 91 12.64 8.34 -14.53
C SER A 91 11.14 8.58 -14.66
N ILE A 92 10.78 9.62 -15.42
CA ILE A 92 9.40 10.05 -15.58
C ILE A 92 8.58 8.94 -16.26
N GLU A 93 9.15 8.26 -17.25
CA GLU A 93 8.50 7.17 -17.98
C GLU A 93 8.07 6.05 -17.03
N ARG A 94 8.94 5.72 -16.07
CA ARG A 94 8.64 4.69 -15.06
C ARG A 94 7.58 5.16 -14.07
N GLU A 95 7.68 6.39 -13.58
CA GLU A 95 6.68 6.95 -12.66
C GLU A 95 5.29 7.05 -13.31
N LEU A 96 5.22 7.33 -14.62
CA LEU A 96 3.97 7.30 -15.37
C LEU A 96 3.38 5.89 -15.49
N VAL A 97 4.23 4.87 -15.71
CA VAL A 97 3.78 3.46 -15.70
C VAL A 97 3.21 3.10 -14.31
N LYS A 98 3.93 3.42 -13.23
CA LYS A 98 3.47 3.18 -11.86
C LYS A 98 2.14 3.89 -11.55
N SER A 99 1.96 5.12 -12.03
CA SER A 99 0.68 5.85 -11.89
C SER A 99 -0.47 5.10 -12.60
N GLY A 100 -0.21 4.54 -13.78
CA GLY A 100 -1.17 3.67 -14.48
C GLY A 100 -1.54 2.42 -13.67
N GLU A 101 -0.54 1.76 -13.07
CA GLU A 101 -0.75 0.59 -12.20
C GLU A 101 -1.61 0.93 -10.97
N VAL A 102 -1.35 2.07 -10.33
CA VAL A 102 -2.13 2.54 -9.17
C VAL A 102 -3.60 2.79 -9.56
N ASN A 103 -3.85 3.42 -10.70
CA ASN A 103 -5.20 3.63 -11.22
C ASN A 103 -5.93 2.31 -11.52
N ALA A 104 -5.23 1.35 -12.13
CA ALA A 104 -5.78 0.01 -12.36
C ALA A 104 -6.11 -0.71 -11.04
N ALA A 105 -5.23 -0.59 -10.04
CA ALA A 105 -5.44 -1.20 -8.72
C ALA A 105 -6.63 -0.60 -7.96
N PHE A 106 -6.83 0.73 -8.02
CA PHE A 106 -8.03 1.38 -7.47
C PHE A 106 -9.31 0.85 -8.13
N SER A 107 -9.30 0.75 -9.46
CA SER A 107 -10.44 0.25 -10.23
C SER A 107 -10.79 -1.19 -9.85
N LEU A 108 -9.77 -2.05 -9.70
CA LEU A 108 -9.95 -3.42 -9.23
C LEU A 108 -10.53 -3.49 -7.82
N ASN A 109 -9.99 -2.70 -6.88
CA ASN A 109 -10.46 -2.71 -5.49
C ASN A 109 -11.94 -2.29 -5.40
N ASN A 110 -12.32 -1.25 -6.14
CA ASN A 110 -13.71 -0.82 -6.26
C ASN A 110 -14.62 -1.90 -6.88
N GLY A 111 -14.11 -2.64 -7.87
CA GLY A 111 -14.82 -3.79 -8.46
C GLY A 111 -15.12 -4.88 -7.44
N VAL A 112 -14.12 -5.23 -6.62
CA VAL A 112 -14.25 -6.23 -5.54
C VAL A 112 -15.28 -5.77 -4.50
N ILE A 113 -15.18 -4.54 -4.00
CA ILE A 113 -16.14 -3.96 -3.03
C ILE A 113 -17.56 -4.03 -3.59
N LYS A 114 -17.78 -3.62 -4.84
CA LYS A 114 -19.10 -3.65 -5.49
C LYS A 114 -19.65 -5.06 -5.61
N ALA A 115 -18.83 -6.04 -5.99
CA ALA A 115 -19.24 -7.43 -6.12
C ALA A 115 -19.71 -8.02 -4.78
N PHE A 116 -18.94 -7.80 -3.71
CA PHE A 116 -19.30 -8.27 -2.37
C PHE A 116 -20.50 -7.54 -1.79
N HIS A 117 -20.63 -6.24 -2.04
CA HIS A 117 -21.81 -5.48 -1.62
C HIS A 117 -23.08 -6.03 -2.29
N ARG A 118 -23.04 -6.35 -3.59
CA ARG A 118 -24.15 -7.01 -4.29
C ARG A 118 -24.47 -8.36 -3.68
N MET A 119 -23.46 -9.18 -3.39
CA MET A 119 -23.64 -10.49 -2.75
C MET A 119 -24.32 -10.36 -1.38
N LEU A 120 -23.92 -9.38 -0.58
CA LEU A 120 -24.51 -9.10 0.73
C LEU A 120 -25.99 -8.74 0.60
N LEU A 121 -26.33 -7.81 -0.31
CA LEU A 121 -27.72 -7.40 -0.55
C LEU A 121 -28.59 -8.55 -1.06
N THR A 122 -28.05 -9.43 -1.92
CA THR A 122 -28.79 -10.62 -2.37
C THR A 122 -29.04 -11.62 -1.25
N SER A 123 -28.12 -11.73 -0.29
CA SER A 123 -28.28 -12.63 0.86
C SER A 123 -29.28 -12.11 1.90
N THR A 124 -29.52 -10.79 1.95
CA THR A 124 -30.45 -10.18 2.92
C THR A 124 -31.87 -10.02 2.39
N LYS A 125 -32.10 -10.23 1.09
CA LYS A 125 -33.46 -10.34 0.54
C LYS A 125 -34.04 -11.70 0.92
N VAL A 126 -34.83 -11.72 2.00
CA VAL A 126 -35.83 -12.76 2.30
C VAL A 126 -37.13 -12.40 1.59
#